data_AF-A0A1G7BQB2-F1
#
_entry.id   AF-A0A1G7BQB2-F1
#
_cell.length_a   1.000
_cell.length_b   1.000
_cell.length_c   1.000
_cell.angle_alpha   90.00
_cell.angle_beta   90.00
_cell.angle_gamma   90.00
#
_symmetry.space_group_name_H-M   'P 1'
#
loop_
_entity.id
_entity.type
_entity.pdbx_description
1 polymer ?
#
loop_
_entity_poly.entity_id
_entity_poly.type
_entity_poly.pdbx_seq_one_letter_code
_entity_poly.pdbx_strand_id
1 'polypeptide(L)' 'MPAATEKNEGAPRLVFARSEYDARIARTRSAMQKAGVELLIVTDPTNMNWLTGY' A
#
# COMPACT_ATOMS: atom_id res chain seq x y z
N MET A 1 8.71 -30.07 22.57
CA MET A 1 9.77 -29.43 21.76
C MET A 1 10.52 -30.54 21.02
N PRO A 2 10.99 -30.38 19.77
CA PRO A 2 11.11 -29.17 18.95
C PRO A 2 10.57 -29.31 17.51
N ALA A 3 10.34 -28.17 16.84
CA ALA A 3 10.47 -27.90 15.39
C ALA A 3 9.67 -26.62 15.11
N ALA A 4 10.29 -25.47 15.34
CA ALA A 4 10.82 -24.64 14.26
C ALA A 4 9.68 -23.90 13.55
N THR A 5 9.41 -22.71 14.08
CA THR A 5 8.67 -21.62 13.49
C THR A 5 8.98 -21.49 11.99
N GLU A 6 8.00 -21.74 11.14
CA GLU A 6 8.02 -21.32 9.74
C GLU A 6 7.92 -19.78 9.70
N LYS A 7 9.07 -19.12 9.84
CA LYS A 7 9.18 -17.70 9.47
C LYS A 7 9.30 -17.66 7.96
N ASN A 8 8.23 -17.23 7.31
CA ASN A 8 8.24 -16.89 5.90
C ASN A 8 9.13 -15.65 5.71
N GLU A 9 10.41 -15.91 5.41
CA GLU A 9 11.49 -14.93 5.30
C GLU A 9 11.33 -14.20 3.97
N GLY A 10 10.74 -13.00 3.99
CA GLY A 10 10.62 -12.14 2.80
C GLY A 10 9.34 -11.33 2.68
N ALA A 11 8.38 -11.46 3.59
CA ALA A 11 7.21 -10.57 3.57
C ALA A 11 7.60 -9.19 4.12
N PRO A 12 7.42 -8.09 3.36
CA PRO A 12 7.65 -6.74 3.88
C PRO A 12 6.76 -6.51 5.11
N ARG A 13 7.34 -5.91 6.15
CA ARG A 13 6.60 -5.56 7.36
C ARG A 13 5.69 -4.37 7.06
N LEU A 14 4.49 -4.67 6.57
CA LEU A 14 3.48 -3.67 6.29
C LEU A 14 2.88 -3.15 7.60
N VAL A 15 2.68 -1.82 7.69
CA VAL A 15 2.04 -1.17 8.84
C VAL A 15 0.54 -1.47 8.87
N PHE A 16 -0.07 -1.68 7.70
CA PHE A 16 -1.47 -2.03 7.53
C PHE A 16 -1.62 -3.33 6.74
N ALA A 17 -2.82 -3.91 6.78
CA ALA A 17 -3.18 -5.03 5.91
C ALA A 17 -3.15 -4.60 4.43
N ARG A 18 -2.84 -5.53 3.51
CA ARG A 18 -2.82 -5.24 2.06
C ARG A 18 -4.16 -4.67 1.55
N SER A 19 -5.27 -5.18 2.07
CA SER A 19 -6.63 -4.72 1.74
C SER A 19 -6.85 -3.24 2.06
N GLU A 20 -6.18 -2.70 3.08
CA GLU A 20 -6.25 -1.30 3.44
C GLU A 20 -5.55 -0.43 2.38
N TYR A 21 -4.38 -0.84 1.89
CA TYR A 21 -3.69 -0.15 0.79
C TYR A 21 -4.51 -0.20 -0.51
N ASP A 22 -5.12 -1.34 -0.83
CA ASP A 22 -6.01 -1.48 -1.99
C ASP A 22 -7.20 -0.51 -1.89
N ALA A 23 -7.80 -0.38 -0.71
CA ALA A 23 -8.90 0.56 -0.47
C ALA A 23 -8.46 2.02 -0.64
N ARG A 24 -7.26 2.38 -0.17
CA ARG A 24 -6.67 3.72 -0.36
C ARG A 24 -6.42 4.02 -1.82
N ILE A 25 -5.80 3.08 -2.55
CA ILE A 25 -5.57 3.21 -4.00
C ILE A 25 -6.89 3.37 -4.74
N ALA A 26 -7.91 2.56 -4.42
CA ALA A 26 -9.22 2.66 -5.06
C ALA A 26 -9.89 4.03 -4.82
N ARG A 27 -9.81 4.57 -3.60
CA ARG A 27 -10.30 5.92 -3.27
C ARG A 27 -9.57 6.98 -4.07
N THR A 28 -8.25 6.92 -4.14
CA THR A 28 -7.43 7.85 -4.92
C THR A 28 -7.78 7.79 -6.40
N ARG A 29 -7.93 6.58 -6.98
CA ARG A 29 -8.34 6.40 -8.38
C ARG A 29 -9.74 6.94 -8.66
N SER A 30 -10.69 6.75 -7.74
CA SER A 30 -12.04 7.31 -7.88
C SER A 30 -12.02 8.84 -7.84
N ALA A 31 -11.20 9.43 -6.97
CA ALA A 31 -10.99 10.88 -6.95
C ALA A 31 -10.33 11.39 -8.24
N MET A 32 -9.33 10.68 -8.75
CA MET A 32 -8.68 11.00 -10.03
C MET A 32 -9.68 10.96 -11.19
N GLN A 33 -10.53 9.92 -11.27
CA GLN A 33 -11.57 9.81 -12.30
C GLN A 33 -12.57 10.97 -12.23
N LYS A 34 -13.02 11.34 -11.03
CA LYS A 34 -13.93 12.50 -10.84
C LYS A 34 -13.29 13.82 -11.25
N ALA A 35 -11.98 13.95 -11.09
CA ALA A 35 -11.22 15.13 -11.46
C ALA A 35 -10.72 15.11 -12.92
N GLY A 36 -10.97 14.04 -13.69
CA GLY A 36 -10.44 13.88 -15.05
C GLY A 36 -8.93 13.70 -15.12
N VAL A 37 -8.30 13.21 -14.05
CA VAL A 37 -6.84 13.01 -13.96
C VAL A 37 -6.50 11.57 -14.36
N GLU A 38 -5.70 11.41 -15.42
CA GLU A 38 -5.28 10.09 -15.90
C GLU A 38 -3.97 9.61 -15.24
N LEU A 39 -3.09 10.53 -14.85
CA LEU A 39 -1.80 10.24 -14.22
C LEU A 39 -1.59 11.09 -12.96
N LEU A 40 -1.28 10.43 -11.85
CA LEU A 40 -0.89 11.07 -10.60
C LEU A 40 0.55 10.66 -10.25
N ILE A 41 1.47 11.63 -10.24
CA ILE A 41 2.85 11.44 -9.79
C ILE A 41 2.93 11.89 -8.34
N VAL A 42 3.30 10.96 -7.45
CA VAL A 42 3.47 11.24 -6.03
C VAL A 42 4.95 11.36 -5.72
N THR A 43 5.38 12.56 -5.32
CA THR A 43 6.78 12.86 -4.99
C THR A 43 7.04 13.02 -3.49
N ASP A 44 5.98 13.23 -2.71
CA ASP A 44 6.08 13.36 -1.27
C ASP A 44 6.23 11.96 -0.60
N PRO A 45 7.29 11.74 0.19
CA PRO A 45 7.55 10.45 0.85
C PRO A 45 6.41 9.97 1.75
N THR A 46 5.68 10.88 2.38
CA THR A 46 4.55 10.53 3.27
C THR A 46 3.40 9.96 2.47
N ASN A 47 3.08 10.58 1.33
CA ASN A 47 2.02 10.11 0.43
C ASN A 47 2.38 8.76 -0.22
N MET A 48 3.66 8.55 -0.55
CA MET A 48 4.15 7.25 -1.02
C MET A 48 3.93 6.17 0.04
N ASN A 49 4.38 6.39 1.27
CA ASN A 49 4.18 5.44 2.37
C ASN A 49 2.69 5.18 2.65
N TRP A 50 1.85 6.21 2.60
CA TRP A 50 0.42 6.05 2.83
C TRP A 50 -0.28 5.17 1.77
N LEU A 51 0.16 5.26 0.50
CA LEU A 51 -0.41 4.50 -0.63
C LEU A 51 0.20 3.12 -0.82
N THR A 52 1.50 2.95 -0.56
CA THR A 52 2.24 1.74 -0.91
C THR A 52 2.89 1.03 0.27
N GLY A 53 3.01 1.70 1.42
CA GLY A 53 3.67 1.15 2.61
C GLY A 53 5.21 1.07 2.50
N TYR A 54 5.80 1.86 1.59
CA TYR A 54 7.25 2.04 1.43
C TYR A 54 7.82 2.94 2.53
#